data_AF-A0A8T3LHC7-F1
#
_entry.id   AF-A0A8T3LHC7-F1
#
_cell.length_a   1.000
_cell.length_b   1.000
_cell.length_c   1.000
_cell.angle_alpha   90.00
_cell.angle_beta   90.00
_cell.angle_gamma   90.00
#
_symmetry.space_group_name_H-M   'P 1'
#
loop_
_entity.id
_entity.type
_entity.pdbx_description
1 polymer ?
#
loop_
_entity_poly.entity_id
_entity_poly.type
_entity_poly.pdbx_seq_one_letter_code
_entity_poly.pdbx_strand_id
1 'polypeptide(L)'
;NQGNSAFDCPGHQGGEFFRRHPAGNQFVEYFGEMLFRSDLCNADVAMGDLLIHEGAPCIAQQHAAKVFNADKTYFVLNGTSSSNKVVL
;
A
#
# COMPACT_ATOMS: atom_id res chain seq x y z
N ASN A 1 -11.22 -0.92 -15.80
CA ASN A 1 -12.54 -0.53 -15.24
C ASN A 1 -13.03 -1.54 -14.20
N GLN A 2 -12.40 -1.60 -13.02
CA GLN A 2 -12.90 -2.37 -11.86
C GLN A 2 -13.24 -1.39 -10.71
N GLY A 3 -14.05 -0.37 -11.00
CA GLY A 3 -14.44 0.63 -10.00
C GLY A 3 -15.61 0.13 -9.17
N ASN A 4 -15.37 -0.81 -8.26
CA ASN A 4 -16.36 -1.16 -7.22
C ASN A 4 -16.27 -0.12 -6.09
N SER A 5 -17.39 0.14 -5.41
CA SER A 5 -17.39 0.98 -4.21
C SER A 5 -16.64 0.27 -3.09
N ALA A 6 -15.54 0.87 -2.61
CA ALA A 6 -14.82 0.42 -1.42
C ALA A 6 -15.69 0.67 -0.18
N PHE A 7 -15.94 -0.36 0.62
CA PHE A 7 -16.65 -0.28 1.91
C PHE A 7 -15.79 -0.80 3.07
N ASP A 8 -14.50 -0.94 2.81
CA ASP A 8 -13.43 -1.30 3.70
C ASP A 8 -12.57 -0.07 4.04
N CYS A 9 -11.38 -0.30 4.58
CA CYS A 9 -10.39 0.75 4.83
C CYS A 9 -9.53 0.99 3.58
N PRO A 10 -8.97 2.19 3.38
CA PRO A 10 -9.12 3.40 4.20
C PRO A 10 -10.48 4.09 4.05
N GLY A 11 -10.97 4.73 5.13
CA GLY A 11 -12.29 5.35 5.18
C GLY A 11 -12.53 6.52 4.22
N HIS A 12 -11.48 7.03 3.55
CA HIS A 12 -11.66 8.01 2.47
C HIS A 12 -12.06 7.38 1.14
N GLN A 13 -12.00 6.05 1.01
CA GLN A 13 -12.58 5.25 -0.07
C GLN A 13 -12.28 5.81 -1.47
N GLY A 14 -11.01 5.79 -1.87
CA GLY A 14 -10.58 6.34 -3.16
C GLY A 14 -10.49 7.87 -3.22
N GLY A 15 -10.67 8.57 -2.09
CA GLY A 15 -10.58 10.02 -1.98
C GLY A 15 -11.95 10.72 -1.95
N GLU A 16 -13.04 9.96 -2.03
CA GLU A 16 -14.41 10.46 -2.01
C GLU A 16 -14.76 11.24 -0.75
N PHE A 17 -14.19 10.86 0.41
CA PHE A 17 -14.38 11.64 1.64
C PHE A 17 -13.73 13.02 1.54
N PHE A 18 -12.49 13.09 1.04
CA PHE A 18 -11.74 14.35 0.94
C PHE A 18 -12.44 15.36 0.03
N ARG A 19 -13.03 14.89 -1.08
CA ARG A 19 -13.79 15.73 -2.03
C ARG A 19 -15.00 16.44 -1.42
N ARG A 20 -15.49 16.00 -0.25
CA ARG A 20 -16.63 16.61 0.45
C ARG A 20 -16.29 17.89 1.22
N HIS A 21 -15.01 18.20 1.42
CA HIS A 21 -14.58 19.39 2.16
C HIS A 21 -13.65 20.25 1.29
N PRO A 22 -13.75 21.59 1.24
CA PRO A 22 -12.94 22.43 0.36
C PRO A 22 -11.42 22.18 0.49
N ALA A 23 -10.91 22.08 1.72
CA ALA A 23 -9.49 21.77 1.95
C ALA A 23 -9.11 20.35 1.51
N GLY A 24 -10.02 19.38 1.63
CA GLY A 24 -9.79 18.02 1.17
C GLY A 24 -9.87 17.91 -0.35
N ASN A 25 -10.74 18.69 -1.01
CA ASN A 25 -10.78 18.74 -2.46
C ASN A 25 -9.48 19.33 -3.03
N GLN A 26 -8.96 20.40 -2.42
CA GLN A 26 -7.63 20.94 -2.78
C GLN A 26 -6.52 19.90 -2.59
N PHE A 27 -6.60 19.08 -1.54
CA PHE A 27 -5.64 17.99 -1.30
C PHE A 27 -5.70 16.92 -2.39
N VAL A 28 -6.91 16.53 -2.83
CA VAL A 28 -7.09 15.57 -3.94
C VAL A 28 -6.63 16.16 -5.27
N GLU A 29 -6.94 17.43 -5.55
CA GLU A 29 -6.50 18.12 -6.76
C GLU A 29 -4.97 18.25 -6.83
N TYR A 30 -4.32 18.51 -5.69
CA TYR A 30 -2.87 18.65 -5.63
C TYR A 30 -2.14 17.33 -5.90
N PHE A 31 -2.54 16.23 -5.26
CA PHE A 31 -1.87 14.94 -5.40
C PHE A 31 -2.37 14.11 -6.59
N GLY A 32 -3.58 14.39 -7.08
CA GLY A 32 -4.24 13.62 -8.11
C GLY A 32 -5.00 12.40 -7.55
N GLU A 33 -6.06 12.00 -8.27
CA GLU A 33 -6.98 10.94 -7.86
C GLU A 33 -6.30 9.57 -7.70
N MET A 34 -5.31 9.26 -8.54
CA MET A 34 -4.70 7.93 -8.57
C MET A 34 -4.02 7.57 -7.24
N LEU A 35 -3.45 8.54 -6.52
CA LEU A 35 -2.83 8.31 -5.22
C LEU A 35 -3.82 7.68 -4.23
N PHE A 36 -5.01 8.29 -4.12
CA PHE A 36 -6.05 7.85 -3.18
C PHE A 36 -6.74 6.57 -3.61
N ARG A 37 -6.79 6.30 -4.92
CA ARG A 37 -7.35 5.04 -5.47
C ARG A 37 -6.42 3.85 -5.31
N SER A 38 -5.12 4.09 -5.17
CA SER A 38 -4.14 3.05 -4.87
C SER A 38 -3.92 2.81 -3.37
N ASP A 39 -4.53 3.63 -2.51
CA ASP A 39 -4.48 3.45 -1.06
C ASP A 39 -5.53 2.43 -0.62
N LEU A 40 -5.05 1.19 -0.45
CA LEU A 40 -5.83 -0.03 -0.28
C LEU A 40 -5.44 -0.71 1.05
N CYS A 41 -6.23 -1.70 1.50
CA CYS A 41 -5.94 -2.41 2.74
C CYS A 41 -5.96 -3.94 2.57
N ASN A 42 -5.84 -4.66 3.69
CA ASN A 42 -5.85 -6.12 3.71
C ASN A 42 -7.17 -6.76 3.22
N ALA A 43 -8.26 -5.99 3.14
CA ALA A 43 -9.51 -6.47 2.57
C ALA A 43 -9.49 -6.55 1.03
N ASP A 44 -8.53 -5.89 0.37
CA ASP A 44 -8.24 -6.02 -1.05
C ASP A 44 -7.44 -7.29 -1.35
N VAL A 45 -8.03 -8.45 -1.06
CA VAL A 45 -7.36 -9.76 -1.08
C VAL A 45 -6.69 -10.13 -2.40
N ALA A 46 -7.11 -9.51 -3.52
CA ALA A 46 -6.47 -9.69 -4.82
C ALA A 46 -5.00 -9.24 -4.82
N MET A 47 -4.61 -8.32 -3.93
CA MET A 47 -3.24 -7.86 -3.76
C MET A 47 -2.39 -8.77 -2.87
N GLY A 48 -2.99 -9.68 -2.10
CA GLY A 48 -2.28 -10.56 -1.16
C GLY A 48 -2.07 -9.93 0.22
N ASP A 49 -1.06 -10.40 0.95
CA ASP A 49 -0.80 -10.00 2.34
C ASP A 49 0.67 -9.60 2.54
N LEU A 50 0.90 -8.36 2.98
CA LEU A 50 2.22 -7.81 3.23
C LEU A 50 2.88 -8.36 4.51
N LEU A 51 2.10 -8.67 5.54
CA LEU A 51 2.57 -9.03 6.88
C LEU A 51 3.04 -10.48 6.93
N ILE A 52 2.24 -11.41 6.39
CA ILE A 52 2.58 -12.84 6.36
C ILE A 52 3.17 -13.29 5.01
N HIS A 53 3.36 -12.35 4.09
CA HIS A 53 4.04 -12.54 2.81
C HIS A 53 3.33 -13.56 1.90
N GLU A 54 2.12 -13.22 1.48
CA GLU A 54 1.33 -13.99 0.51
C GLU A 54 1.01 -13.16 -0.75
N GLY A 55 0.77 -13.84 -1.88
CA GLY A 55 0.39 -13.16 -3.13
C GLY A 55 1.47 -12.25 -3.70
N ALA A 56 1.06 -11.07 -4.20
CA ALA A 56 1.94 -10.14 -4.90
C ALA A 56 3.12 -9.63 -4.03
N PRO A 57 2.93 -9.30 -2.73
CA PRO A 57 4.03 -8.99 -1.81
C PRO A 57 5.13 -10.06 -1.76
N CYS A 58 4.75 -11.34 -1.66
CA CYS A 58 5.70 -12.45 -1.58
C CYS A 58 6.53 -12.55 -2.86
N ILE A 59 5.87 -12.47 -4.02
CA ILE A 59 6.50 -12.53 -5.33
C ILE A 59 7.49 -11.36 -5.49
N ALA A 60 7.11 -10.16 -5.08
CA ALA A 60 7.97 -8.98 -5.13
C ALA A 60 9.21 -9.12 -4.22
N GLN A 61 9.04 -9.63 -3.00
CA GLN A 61 10.14 -9.89 -2.08
C GLN A 61 11.10 -10.99 -2.60
N GLN A 62 10.58 -12.07 -3.18
CA GLN A 62 11.38 -13.13 -3.80
C GLN A 62 12.16 -12.62 -5.02
N HIS A 63 11.54 -11.74 -5.82
CA HIS A 63 12.23 -11.09 -6.93
C HIS A 63 13.37 -10.20 -6.43
N ALA A 64 13.12 -9.37 -5.40
CA ALA A 64 14.15 -8.54 -4.79
C ALA A 64 15.32 -9.38 -4.23
N ALA A 65 15.03 -10.49 -3.55
CA ALA A 65 16.06 -11.40 -3.04
C ALA A 65 16.99 -11.92 -4.16
N LYS A 66 16.43 -12.26 -5.32
CA LYS A 66 17.21 -12.66 -6.51
C LYS A 66 18.06 -11.52 -7.05
N VAL A 67 17.49 -10.32 -7.18
CA VAL A 67 18.20 -9.13 -7.71
C VAL A 67 19.39 -8.76 -6.83
N PHE A 68 19.23 -8.83 -5.51
CA PHE A 68 20.25 -8.45 -4.54
C PHE A 68 21.12 -9.61 -4.04
N ASN A 69 20.99 -10.81 -4.63
CA ASN A 69 21.73 -12.02 -4.25
C ASN A 69 21.67 -12.31 -2.74
N ALA A 70 20.46 -12.32 -2.19
CA ALA A 70 20.18 -12.65 -0.79
C ALA A 70 19.28 -13.89 -0.69
N ASP A 71 19.35 -14.61 0.42
CA ASP A 71 18.45 -15.75 0.67
C ASP A 71 16.98 -15.31 0.78
N LYS A 72 16.75 -14.16 1.44
CA LYS A 72 15.44 -13.54 1.64
C LYS A 72 15.56 -12.02 1.63
N THR A 73 14.46 -11.34 1.32
CA THR A 73 14.33 -9.88 1.42
C THR A 73 12.98 -9.55 2.05
N TYR A 74 12.96 -8.63 3.01
CA TYR A 74 11.76 -8.14 3.66
C TYR A 74 11.57 -6.66 3.33
N PHE A 75 10.34 -6.25 3.03
CA PHE A 75 10.01 -4.85 2.77
C PHE A 75 9.63 -4.16 4.08
N VAL A 76 10.40 -3.15 4.47
CA VAL A 76 10.16 -2.33 5.66
C VAL A 76 9.74 -0.93 5.22
N LEU A 77 8.52 -0.53 5.59
CA LEU A 77 7.91 0.73 5.14
C LEU A 77 8.19 1.93 6.06
N ASN A 78 9.01 1.74 7.11
CA ASN A 78 9.34 2.78 8.11
C ASN A 78 10.86 3.01 8.22
N GLY A 79 11.55 2.93 7.07
CA GLY A 79 12.97 3.21 6.91
C GLY A 79 13.92 2.23 7.63
N THR A 80 15.22 2.40 7.39
CA THR A 80 16.28 1.56 7.97
C THR A 80 16.30 1.61 9.49
N SER A 81 15.84 2.72 10.11
CA SER A 81 15.71 2.82 11.57
C SER A 81 14.75 1.80 12.17
N SER A 82 13.73 1.37 11.42
CA SER A 82 12.84 0.27 11.83
C SER A 82 13.42 -1.08 11.46
N SER A 83 14.07 -1.20 10.29
CA SER A 83 14.78 -2.42 9.88
C SER A 83 15.81 -2.85 10.91
N ASN A 84 16.57 -1.91 11.48
CA ASN A 84 17.53 -2.20 12.54
C ASN A 84 16.85 -2.79 13.79
N LYS A 85 15.65 -2.32 14.15
CA LYS A 85 14.90 -2.88 15.29
C LYS A 85 14.30 -4.25 15.01
N VAL A 86 14.05 -4.59 13.74
CA VAL A 86 13.57 -5.92 13.34
C VAL A 86 14.69 -6.96 13.41
N VAL A 87 15.93 -6.55 13.13
CA VAL A 87 17.09 -7.45 13.09
C VAL A 87 17.73 -7.67 14.46
N LEU A 88 17.71 -6.66 15.33
CA LEU A 88 18.25 -6.71 16.69
C LEU A 88 17.36 -7.52 17.64
#